data_AF-A0A9J6D1H3-F1
#
_entry.id   AF-A0A9J6D1H3-F1
#
_cell.length_a   1.000
_cell.length_b   1.000
_cell.length_c   1.000
_cell.angle_alpha   90.00
_cell.angle_beta   90.00
_cell.angle_gamma   90.00
#
_symmetry.space_group_name_H-M   'P 1'
#
loop_
_entity.id
_entity.type
_entity.pdbx_description
1 polymer ?
#
loop_
_entity_poly.entity_id
_entity_poly.type
_entity_poly.pdbx_seq_one_letter_code
_entity_poly.pdbx_strand_id
1 'polypeptide(L)'
;MRYCCDVDIPIVHKAFAKLNWTRVEPHQNWNIYWRVNHFSTHYELTRKDLLAKHMQRYQRQRGKSQQPPAIVPSTYVLPRDYSMFVDEYKRVGGLWIVKPCGKGKC
;
A
#
# COMPACT_ATOMS: atom_id res chain seq x y z
N MET A 1 5.35 32.49 -2.39
CA MET A 1 5.55 31.11 -1.88
C MET A 1 6.92 30.61 -2.32
N ARG A 2 7.64 29.82 -1.52
CA ARG A 2 9.05 29.42 -1.79
C ARG A 2 9.18 27.91 -2.10
N TYR A 3 10.04 27.49 -3.04
CA TYR A 3 10.23 26.08 -3.44
C TYR A 3 11.67 25.69 -3.81
N CYS A 4 12.01 24.41 -3.68
CA CYS A 4 13.30 23.80 -4.06
C CYS A 4 13.06 22.49 -4.85
N CYS A 5 13.81 22.24 -5.94
CA CYS A 5 13.68 21.03 -6.78
C CYS A 5 15.07 20.47 -7.17
N ASP A 6 15.23 19.15 -7.05
CA ASP A 6 16.50 18.42 -7.30
C ASP A 6 16.67 17.92 -8.74
N VAL A 7 15.83 18.36 -9.69
CA VAL A 7 15.85 17.87 -11.07
C VAL A 7 16.00 19.02 -12.04
N ASP A 8 16.97 18.90 -12.94
CA ASP A 8 17.23 19.87 -14.00
C ASP A 8 16.08 19.87 -15.03
N ILE A 9 15.08 20.75 -14.78
CA ILE A 9 14.25 21.50 -15.77
C ILE A 9 13.07 20.68 -16.42
N PRO A 10 11.93 21.23 -16.96
CA PRO A 10 11.38 22.61 -17.02
C PRO A 10 9.90 22.85 -16.61
N ILE A 11 9.02 21.84 -16.52
CA ILE A 11 7.55 22.07 -16.50
C ILE A 11 7.09 22.73 -15.20
N VAL A 12 7.61 22.23 -14.10
CA VAL A 12 7.23 22.64 -12.76
C VAL A 12 7.71 24.07 -12.48
N HIS A 13 8.91 24.42 -12.96
CA HIS A 13 9.46 25.78 -12.84
C HIS A 13 8.66 26.81 -13.65
N LYS A 14 8.23 26.49 -14.88
CA LYS A 14 7.41 27.41 -15.68
C LYS A 14 6.05 27.66 -15.05
N ALA A 15 5.44 26.61 -14.48
CA ALA A 15 4.17 26.74 -13.76
C ALA A 15 4.32 27.58 -12.48
N PHE A 16 5.37 27.34 -11.70
CA PHE A 16 5.62 28.07 -10.45
C PHE A 16 6.04 29.53 -10.67
N ALA A 17 6.77 29.82 -11.75
CA ALA A 17 7.06 31.20 -12.15
C ALA A 17 5.79 32.00 -12.48
N LYS A 18 4.82 31.38 -13.19
CA LYS A 18 3.51 32.01 -13.47
C LYS A 18 2.68 32.29 -12.22
N LEU A 19 2.97 31.61 -11.12
CA LEU A 19 2.25 31.75 -9.84
C LEU A 19 3.00 32.66 -8.85
N ASN A 20 4.05 33.37 -9.28
CA ASN A 20 4.92 34.21 -8.45
C ASN A 20 5.61 33.44 -7.31
N TRP A 21 6.00 32.19 -7.55
CA TRP A 21 6.73 31.40 -6.56
C TRP A 21 8.24 31.60 -6.73
N THR A 22 8.92 31.80 -5.60
CA THR A 22 10.35 32.10 -5.54
C THR A 22 11.13 30.82 -5.35
N ARG A 23 12.12 30.56 -6.20
CA ARG A 23 13.07 29.46 -5.99
C ARG A 23 13.96 29.80 -4.79
N VAL A 24 14.23 28.83 -3.94
CA VAL A 24 15.15 28.97 -2.81
C VAL A 24 16.15 27.83 -2.81
N GLU A 25 17.32 28.06 -2.22
CA GLU A 25 18.35 27.04 -2.03
C GLU A 25 17.87 25.98 -1.00
N PRO A 26 18.36 24.73 -1.06
CA PRO A 26 17.91 23.64 -0.19
C PRO A 26 18.00 23.95 1.31
N HIS A 27 18.94 24.82 1.69
CA HIS A 27 19.23 25.23 3.07
C HIS A 27 18.38 26.43 3.55
N GLN A 28 17.46 26.95 2.74
CA GLN A 28 16.57 28.05 3.11
C GLN A 28 15.17 27.54 3.46
N ASN A 29 14.30 28.35 4.07
CA ASN A 29 12.91 27.95 4.33
C ASN A 29 12.08 27.94 3.03
N TRP A 30 11.66 26.74 2.59
CA TRP A 30 10.71 26.50 1.48
C TRP A 30 9.34 26.04 2.02
N ASN A 31 8.28 26.43 1.32
CA ASN A 31 6.89 26.18 1.73
C ASN A 31 6.32 24.86 1.18
N ILE A 32 6.97 24.26 0.17
CA ILE A 32 6.50 23.03 -0.46
C ILE A 32 7.30 21.86 0.09
N TYR A 33 7.01 21.40 1.30
CA TYR A 33 7.49 20.08 1.73
C TYR A 33 7.14 19.11 0.60
N TRP A 34 8.13 18.45 0.00
CA TRP A 34 7.89 17.34 -0.91
C TRP A 34 6.99 16.39 -0.15
N ARG A 35 5.68 16.39 -0.46
CA ARG A 35 4.79 15.39 0.07
C ARG A 35 5.28 14.11 -0.57
N VAL A 36 6.04 13.34 0.19
CA VAL A 36 6.49 12.01 -0.20
C VAL A 36 5.31 11.31 -0.85
N ASN A 37 5.45 10.82 -2.08
CA ASN A 37 4.36 10.17 -2.85
C ASN A 37 3.93 8.82 -2.24
N HIS A 38 4.41 8.52 -1.04
CA HIS A 38 4.07 7.36 -0.26
C HIS A 38 3.57 7.84 1.09
N PHE A 39 2.35 7.46 1.43
CA PHE A 39 1.91 7.49 2.81
C PHE A 39 2.82 6.59 3.64
N SER A 40 3.18 7.02 4.84
CA SER A 40 4.02 6.25 5.75
C SER A 40 3.46 4.84 6.02
N THR A 41 2.14 4.65 5.94
CA THR A 41 1.42 3.39 6.16
C THR A 41 0.96 2.68 4.87
N HIS A 42 1.45 3.09 3.69
CA HIS A 42 1.03 2.51 2.40
C HIS A 42 1.16 0.97 2.36
N TYR A 43 2.12 0.41 3.10
CA TYR A 43 2.39 -1.02 3.19
C TYR A 43 1.24 -1.83 3.78
N GLU A 44 0.31 -1.22 4.52
CA GLU A 44 -0.84 -1.89 5.12
C GLU A 44 -1.76 -2.53 4.06
N LEU A 45 -1.89 -1.92 2.88
CA LEU A 45 -2.71 -2.44 1.78
C LEU A 45 -1.90 -3.05 0.64
N THR A 46 -0.63 -2.67 0.47
CA THR A 46 0.20 -3.17 -0.63
C THR A 46 0.93 -4.47 -0.28
N ARG A 47 1.12 -4.79 1.01
CA ARG A 47 1.66 -6.08 1.44
C ARG A 47 0.56 -7.13 1.56
N LYS A 48 0.73 -8.26 0.88
CA LYS A 48 -0.28 -9.33 0.82
C LYS A 48 -0.63 -9.91 2.19
N ASP A 49 0.34 -10.03 3.09
CA ASP A 49 0.14 -10.56 4.45
C ASP A 49 -0.66 -9.59 5.33
N LEU A 50 -0.42 -8.28 5.21
CA LEU A 50 -1.19 -7.27 5.93
C LEU A 50 -2.59 -7.09 5.34
N LEU A 51 -2.69 -7.07 4.01
CA LEU A 51 -3.97 -7.04 3.32
C LEU A 51 -4.87 -8.22 3.73
N ALA A 52 -4.32 -9.44 3.79
CA ALA A 52 -5.07 -10.61 4.24
C ALA A 52 -5.60 -10.45 5.68
N LYS A 53 -4.77 -9.93 6.60
CA LYS A 53 -5.18 -9.66 7.98
C LYS A 53 -6.28 -8.59 8.06
N HIS A 54 -6.16 -7.51 7.30
CA HIS A 54 -7.17 -6.46 7.26
C HIS A 54 -8.49 -6.96 6.70
N MET A 55 -8.45 -7.79 5.66
CA MET A 55 -9.65 -8.42 5.10
C MET A 55 -10.30 -9.38 6.08
N GLN A 56 -9.53 -10.20 6.79
CA GLN A 56 -10.06 -11.06 7.86
C GLN A 56 -10.69 -10.22 9.00
N ARG A 57 -10.06 -9.12 9.41
CA ARG A 57 -10.63 -8.20 10.41
C ARG A 57 -11.92 -7.54 9.91
N TYR A 58 -11.93 -7.10 8.66
CA TYR A 58 -13.10 -6.51 8.01
C TYR A 58 -14.27 -7.50 7.98
N GLN A 59 -14.03 -8.76 7.60
CA GLN A 59 -15.04 -9.83 7.61
C GLN A 59 -15.59 -10.07 9.03
N ARG A 60 -14.72 -10.10 10.05
CA ARG A 60 -15.16 -10.25 11.45
C ARG A 60 -16.06 -9.10 11.91
N GLN A 61 -15.74 -7.86 11.51
CA GLN A 61 -16.53 -6.67 11.87
C GLN A 61 -17.90 -6.62 11.19
N ARG A 62 -18.06 -7.24 10.01
CA ARG A 62 -19.35 -7.30 9.29
C ARG A 62 -20.28 -8.43 9.72
N GLY A 63 -19.82 -9.31 10.61
CA GLY A 63 -20.59 -10.45 11.09
C GLY A 63 -20.65 -11.61 10.08
N LYS A 64 -20.90 -12.83 10.59
CA LYS A 64 -20.86 -14.09 9.81
C LYS A 64 -21.88 -14.19 8.66
N SER A 65 -22.81 -13.24 8.55
CA SER A 65 -23.92 -13.27 7.59
C SER A 65 -23.55 -12.71 6.21
N GLN A 66 -22.51 -11.88 6.11
CA GLN A 66 -22.03 -11.36 4.82
C GLN A 66 -20.77 -12.07 4.39
N GLN A 67 -20.85 -12.71 3.23
CA GLN A 67 -19.69 -13.31 2.58
C GLN A 67 -18.63 -12.24 2.27
N PRO A 68 -17.34 -12.63 2.20
CA PRO A 68 -16.29 -11.74 1.72
C PRO A 68 -16.71 -11.07 0.41
N PRO A 69 -16.23 -9.84 0.13
CA PRO A 69 -16.34 -9.30 -1.21
C PRO A 69 -15.77 -10.33 -2.19
N ALA A 70 -16.52 -10.69 -3.24
CA ALA A 70 -16.15 -11.73 -4.22
C ALA A 70 -14.80 -11.48 -4.93
N ILE A 71 -14.22 -10.30 -4.73
CA ILE A 71 -12.94 -9.84 -5.27
C ILE A 71 -11.75 -10.40 -4.48
N VAL A 72 -11.94 -10.84 -3.23
CA VAL A 72 -10.85 -11.32 -2.36
C VAL A 72 -10.90 -12.85 -2.25
N PRO A 73 -9.93 -13.59 -2.83
CA PRO A 73 -9.89 -15.05 -2.70
C PRO A 73 -9.53 -15.47 -1.28
N SER A 74 -9.94 -16.70 -0.91
CA SER A 74 -9.55 -17.33 0.35
C SER A 74 -8.03 -17.33 0.51
N THR A 75 -7.55 -16.65 1.54
CA THR A 75 -6.11 -16.40 1.76
C THR A 75 -5.76 -16.73 3.22
N TYR A 76 -4.67 -17.48 3.40
CA TYR A 76 -4.17 -17.93 4.69
C TYR A 76 -2.71 -17.51 4.89
N VAL A 77 -2.35 -17.05 6.09
CA VAL A 77 -0.98 -16.62 6.41
C VAL A 77 -0.27 -17.72 7.20
N LEU A 78 0.75 -18.34 6.60
CA LEU A 78 1.53 -19.41 7.23
C LEU A 78 2.71 -18.86 8.05
N PRO A 79 3.13 -19.54 9.14
CA PRO A 79 2.61 -20.82 9.66
C PRO A 79 1.35 -20.67 10.52
N ARG A 80 0.93 -19.43 10.81
CA ARG A 80 -0.15 -19.11 11.78
C ARG A 80 -1.48 -19.79 11.46
N ASP A 81 -1.88 -19.77 10.18
CA ASP A 81 -3.20 -20.24 9.74
C ASP A 81 -3.14 -21.67 9.14
N TYR A 82 -2.09 -22.45 9.45
CA TYR A 82 -1.85 -23.74 8.80
C TYR A 82 -2.98 -24.74 8.98
N SER A 83 -3.52 -24.89 10.19
CA SER A 83 -4.62 -25.83 10.47
C SER A 83 -5.88 -25.48 9.67
N MET A 84 -6.27 -24.20 9.67
CA MET A 84 -7.43 -23.71 8.91
C MET A 84 -7.25 -23.93 7.41
N PHE A 85 -6.04 -23.71 6.89
CA PHE A 85 -5.73 -23.98 5.48
C PHE A 85 -5.89 -25.47 5.15
N VAL A 86 -5.39 -26.37 6.00
CA VAL A 86 -5.50 -27.82 5.77
C VAL A 86 -6.96 -28.28 5.75
N ASP A 87 -7.79 -27.76 6.66
CA ASP A 87 -9.21 -28.10 6.71
C ASP A 87 -9.94 -27.63 5.45
N GLU A 88 -9.67 -26.41 4.99
CA GLU A 88 -10.25 -25.86 3.76
C GLU A 88 -9.75 -26.59 2.51
N TYR A 89 -8.47 -26.94 2.45
CA TYR A 89 -7.87 -27.70 1.36
C TYR A 89 -8.55 -29.06 1.19
N LYS A 90 -8.81 -29.76 2.31
CA LYS A 90 -9.54 -31.04 2.29
C LYS A 90 -11.01 -30.87 1.88
N ARG A 91 -11.63 -29.74 2.22
CA ARG A 91 -13.05 -29.47 1.93
C ARG A 91 -13.32 -29.10 0.47
N VAL A 92 -12.51 -28.23 -0.11
CA VAL A 92 -12.73 -27.66 -1.45
C VAL A 92 -11.84 -28.34 -2.50
N GLY A 93 -10.64 -28.79 -2.11
CA GLY A 93 -9.64 -29.29 -3.06
C GLY A 93 -9.11 -28.21 -4.00
N GLY A 94 -8.53 -28.62 -5.13
CA GLY A 94 -8.14 -27.73 -6.23
C GLY A 94 -6.71 -27.18 -6.18
N LEU A 95 -6.43 -26.23 -7.08
CA LEU A 95 -5.11 -25.59 -7.23
C LEU A 95 -4.97 -24.45 -6.22
N TRP A 96 -3.89 -24.48 -5.44
CA TRP A 96 -3.54 -23.43 -4.48
C TRP A 96 -2.22 -22.78 -4.85
N ILE A 97 -2.15 -21.45 -4.71
CA ILE A 97 -0.97 -20.67 -5.08
C ILE A 97 -0.30 -20.15 -3.81
N VAL A 98 0.91 -20.64 -3.51
CA VAL A 98 1.73 -20.12 -2.42
C VAL A 98 2.53 -18.93 -2.92
N LYS A 99 2.53 -17.84 -2.14
CA LYS A 99 3.35 -16.65 -2.40
C LYS A 99 4.22 -16.33 -1.17
N PRO A 100 5.46 -15.88 -1.35
CA PRO A 100 6.31 -15.49 -0.24
C PRO A 100 5.73 -14.25 0.48
N CYS A 101 5.86 -14.22 1.80
CA CYS A 101 5.50 -13.07 2.63
C CYS A 101 6.59 -11.99 2.52
N GLY A 102 6.58 -11.24 1.41
CA GLY A 102 7.33 -9.98 1.22
C GLY A 102 8.86 -10.04 1.34
N LYS A 103 9.54 -9.89 0.21
CA LYS A 103 10.33 -8.69 -0.14
C LYS A 103 10.28 -8.59 -1.68
N GLY A 104 9.69 -7.54 -2.22
CA GLY A 104 10.03 -7.13 -3.58
C GLY A 104 11.49 -6.70 -3.55
N LYS A 105 12.30 -7.09 -4.55
CA LYS A 105 13.63 -6.52 -4.70
C LYS A 105 13.43 -5.02 -4.91
N CYS A 106 13.85 -4.22 -3.94
CA CYS A 106 14.03 -2.78 -4.11
C CYS A 106 15.09 -2.55 -5.19
#